data_AF-A0A8T4N5B8-F1
#
_entry.id   AF-A0A8T4N5B8-F1
#
_cell.length_a   1.000
_cell.length_b   1.000
_cell.length_c   1.000
_cell.angle_alpha   90.00
_cell.angle_beta   90.00
_cell.angle_gamma   90.00
#
_symmetry.space_group_name_H-M   'P 1'
#
loop_
_entity.id
_entity.type
_entity.pdbx_description
1 polymer ?
#
loop_
_entity_poly.entity_id
_entity_poly.type
_entity_poly.pdbx_seq_one_letter_code
_entity_poly.pdbx_strand_id
1 'polypeptide(L)' 'MRGPIPLPTKKLKITTRKSPCGDGKATFDRFEMRIHKRIIDLPRDEKVLRQVMRVFVPKDVNMEIEMID' A
#
# COMPACT_ATOMS: atom_id res chain seq x y z
N MET A 1 -8.50 10.59 18.67
CA MET A 1 -8.11 10.51 17.25
C MET A 1 -6.61 10.34 17.19
N ARG A 2 -6.12 9.20 16.70
CA ARG A 2 -4.70 9.06 16.34
C ARG A 2 -4.60 9.26 14.84
N GLY A 3 -3.63 10.08 14.43
CA GLY A 3 -3.46 10.52 13.04
C GLY A 3 -3.09 9.38 12.10
N PRO A 4 -2.76 9.67 10.84
CA PRO A 4 -2.33 8.65 9.90
C PRO A 4 -1.01 8.03 10.37
N ILE A 5 -1.09 6.84 10.98
CA ILE A 5 0.05 6.06 11.45
C ILE A 5 0.61 5.32 10.22
N PRO A 6 1.84 5.63 9.76
CA PRO A 6 2.44 4.91 8.65
C PRO A 6 2.89 3.53 9.14
N LEU A 7 2.45 2.47 8.46
CA LEU A 7 3.03 1.15 8.66
C LEU A 7 4.30 0.99 7.83
N PRO A 8 5.20 0.06 8.24
CA PRO A 8 6.39 -0.25 7.46
C PRO A 8 6.04 -0.61 6.01
N THR A 9 6.63 0.12 5.06
CA THR A 9 6.47 -0.13 3.62
C THR A 9 6.97 -1.52 3.27
N LYS A 10 6.11 -2.37 2.71
CA LYS A 10 6.53 -3.68 2.19
C LYS A 10 7.22 -3.48 0.83
N LYS A 11 8.42 -4.01 0.70
CA LYS A 11 9.26 -3.90 -0.51
C LYS A 11 9.32 -5.25 -1.19
N LEU A 12 8.56 -5.43 -2.27
CA LEU A 12 8.64 -6.62 -3.11
C LEU A 12 9.78 -6.41 -4.10
N LYS A 13 10.86 -7.17 -3.95
CA LYS A 13 12.06 -7.05 -4.80
C LYS A 13 12.11 -8.24 -5.76
N ILE A 14 12.17 -7.96 -7.04
CA ILE A 14 12.34 -8.97 -8.08
C ILE A 14 13.62 -8.63 -8.84
N THR A 15 14.57 -9.55 -8.82
CA THR A 15 15.80 -9.41 -9.62
C THR A 15 15.72 -10.37 -10.78
N THR A 16 15.71 -9.85 -12.01
CA THR A 16 15.67 -10.67 -13.23
C THR A 16 16.91 -10.45 -14.06
N ARG A 17 17.28 -11.46 -14.85
CA ARG A 17 18.31 -11.30 -15.88
C ARG A 17 17.73 -10.48 -17.03
N LYS A 18 18.53 -9.57 -17.60
CA LYS A 18 18.13 -8.80 -18.78
C LYS A 18 17.93 -9.67 -20.01
N SER A 19 18.83 -10.63 -20.19
CA SER A 19 18.83 -11.53 -21.35
C SER A 19 17.78 -12.64 -21.16
N PRO A 20 16.89 -12.88 -22.14
CA PRO A 20 15.86 -13.92 -22.06
C PRO A 20 16.42 -15.33 -22.29
N CYS A 21 17.42 -15.49 -23.17
CA CYS A 21 18.08 -16.77 -23.48
C CYS A 21 19.34 -17.02 -22.65
N GLY A 22 19.78 -16.03 -21.88
CA GLY A 22 20.95 -16.16 -21.01
C GLY A 22 22.30 -16.09 -21.73
N ASP A 23 22.32 -15.69 -22.99
CA ASP A 23 23.56 -15.42 -23.73
C ASP A 23 24.08 -14.00 -23.44
N GLY A 24 25.37 -13.78 -23.68
CA GLY A 24 26.10 -12.54 -23.43
C GLY A 24 26.39 -12.26 -21.95
N LYS A 25 26.79 -11.01 -21.65
CA LYS A 25 27.21 -10.59 -20.29
C LYS A 25 26.07 -10.77 -19.28
N ALA A 26 26.38 -11.41 -18.14
CA ALA A 26 25.45 -11.54 -17.03
C ALA A 26 25.10 -10.14 -16.46
N THR A 27 23.93 -9.65 -16.85
CA THR A 27 23.38 -8.36 -16.44
C THR A 27 22.01 -8.59 -15.81
N PHE A 28 21.75 -7.90 -14.71
CA PHE A 28 20.56 -8.09 -13.89
C PHE A 28 19.87 -6.76 -13.65
N ASP A 29 18.55 -6.75 -13.78
CA ASP A 29 17.69 -5.64 -13.36
C ASP A 29 17.09 -5.92 -11.98
N ARG A 30 16.93 -4.85 -11.21
CA ARG A 30 16.36 -4.90 -9.85
C ARG A 30 15.08 -4.10 -9.84
N PHE A 31 13.96 -4.79 -10.02
CA PHE A 31 12.63 -4.20 -9.92
C PHE A 31 12.18 -4.21 -8.47
N GLU A 32 11.50 -3.13 -8.05
CA GLU A 32 10.91 -3.01 -6.73
C GLU A 32 9.47 -2.52 -6.86
N MET A 33 8.54 -3.22 -6.21
CA MET A 33 7.19 -2.73 -5.94
C MET A 33 7.08 -2.37 -4.46
N ARG A 34 6.70 -1.12 -4.18
CA ARG A 34 6.58 -0.59 -2.82
C ARG A 34 5.11 -0.45 -2.45
N ILE A 35 4.69 -1.18 -1.42
CA ILE A 35 3.33 -1.14 -0.89
C ILE A 35 3.33 -0.32 0.39
N HIS A 36 2.68 0.84 0.33
CA HIS A 36 2.53 1.76 1.46
C HIS A 36 1.17 1.55 2.14
N LYS A 37 1.17 1.20 3.43
CA LYS A 37 -0.05 1.06 4.23
C LYS A 37 -0.05 2.10 5.36
N ARG A 38 -1.22 2.68 5.65
CA ARG A 38 -1.44 3.62 6.75
C ARG A 38 -2.69 3.20 7.51
N ILE A 39 -2.72 3.46 8.81
CA ILE A 39 -3.90 3.25 9.67
C ILE A 39 -4.34 4.61 10.21
N ILE A 40 -5.65 4.83 10.31
CA ILE A 40 -6.25 6.01 10.95
C ILE A 40 -7.20 5.51 12.02
N ASP A 41 -7.01 5.91 13.27
CA ASP A 41 -7.88 5.51 14.38
C ASP A 41 -8.95 6.59 14.60
N LEU A 42 -10.21 6.21 14.36
CA LEU A 42 -11.38 7.06 14.54
C LEU A 42 -12.18 6.64 15.78
N PRO A 43 -12.80 7.59 16.51
CA PRO A 43 -13.76 7.26 17.55
C PRO A 43 -15.00 6.59 16.96
N ARG A 44 -15.65 5.73 17.76
CA ARG A 44 -16.88 4.99 17.41
C ARG A 44 -18.09 5.94 17.40
N ASP A 45 -18.20 6.79 16.38
CA ASP A 45 -19.37 7.62 16.10
C ASP A 45 -19.90 7.33 14.68
N GLU A 46 -21.17 6.92 14.59
CA GLU A 46 -21.84 6.62 13.33
C GLU A 46 -21.90 7.82 12.37
N LYS A 47 -21.96 9.04 12.91
CA LYS A 47 -21.98 10.26 12.09
C LYS A 47 -20.66 10.43 11.33
N VAL A 48 -19.55 10.15 12.00
CA VAL A 48 -18.20 10.25 11.44
C VAL A 48 -17.98 9.17 10.38
N LEU A 49 -18.43 7.94 10.62
CA LEU A 49 -18.33 6.84 9.63
C LEU A 49 -19.02 7.18 8.30
N ARG A 50 -20.23 7.74 8.36
CA ARG A 50 -20.98 8.17 7.16
C ARG A 50 -20.28 9.29 6.40
N GLN A 51 -19.58 10.18 7.10
CA GLN A 51 -18.81 11.26 6.46
C GLN A 51 -17.55 10.71 5.78
N VAL A 52 -16.85 9.75 6.39
CA VAL A 52 -15.63 9.15 5.83
C VAL A 52 -15.92 8.40 4.53
N MET A 53 -17.03 7.66 4.46
CA MET A 53 -17.43 6.97 3.22
C MET A 53 -17.73 7.92 2.05
N ARG A 54 -18.01 9.20 2.32
CA ARG A 54 -18.25 10.22 1.28
C ARG A 54 -16.98 10.89 0.78
N VAL A 55 -15.84 10.65 1.42
CA VAL A 55 -14.57 11.24 1.02
C VAL A 55 -14.13 10.65 -0.33
N PHE A 56 -13.62 11.51 -1.20
CA PHE A 56 -13.07 11.08 -2.48
C PHE A 56 -11.77 10.29 -2.27
N VAL A 57 -11.81 8.99 -2.57
CA VAL A 57 -10.62 8.13 -2.58
C VAL A 57 -10.17 7.94 -4.03
N PRO A 58 -8.90 8.24 -4.37
CA PRO A 58 -8.35 7.95 -5.68
C PRO A 58 -8.47 6.46 -6.01
N LYS A 59 -8.71 6.12 -7.28
CA LYS A 59 -8.93 4.72 -7.70
C LYS A 59 -7.75 3.78 -7.42
N ASP A 60 -6.54 4.34 -7.30
CA ASP A 60 -5.30 3.59 -7.08
C ASP A 60 -5.07 3.26 -5.58
N VAL A 61 -5.95 3.73 -4.69
CA VAL A 61 -5.83 3.52 -3.25
C VAL A 61 -6.90 2.53 -2.79
N ASN A 62 -6.46 1.42 -2.23
CA ASN A 62 -7.35 0.48 -1.56
C ASN A 62 -7.59 0.92 -0.10
N MET A 63 -8.85 0.98 0.31
CA MET A 63 -9.27 1.38 1.65
C MET A 63 -10.18 0.29 2.25
N GLU A 64 -9.88 -0.08 3.48
CA GLU A 64 -10.63 -1.08 4.25
C GLU A 64 -10.99 -0.47 5.61
N ILE A 65 -12.21 -0.71 6.08
CA ILE A 65 -12.72 -0.19 7.35
C ILE A 65 -13.08 -1.39 8.21
N GLU A 66 -12.42 -1.52 9.37
CA GLU A 66 -12.70 -2.55 10.36
C GLU A 66 -13.24 -1.91 11.64
N MET A 67 -14.28 -2.50 12.24
CA MET A 67 -14.75 -2.13 13.57
C MET A 67 -14.02 -3.00 14.60
N ILE A 68 -13.24 -2.36 15.46
CA ILE A 68 -12.59 -3.01 16.60
C ILE A 68 -13.52 -2.85 17.80
N ASP A 69 -13.86 -3.96 18.47
CA ASP A 69 -14.66 -3.96 19.71
C ASP A 69 -13.86 -3.52 20.93
#